data_AF-A0A834MJL1-F1
#
_entry.id   AF-A0A834MJL1-F1
#
_cell.length_a   1.000
_cell.length_b   1.000
_cell.length_c   1.000
_cell.angle_alpha   90.00
_cell.angle_beta   90.00
_cell.angle_gamma   90.00
#
_symmetry.space_group_name_H-M   'P 1'
#
loop_
_entity.id
_entity.type
_entity.pdbx_description
1 polymer ?
#
loop_
_entity_poly.entity_id
_entity_poly.type
_entity_poly.pdbx_seq_one_letter_code
_entity_poly.pdbx_strand_id
1 'polypeptide(L)'
;MNNIKSLIISSFRRFSTINKQIDFSKVPVLNEKDLIEQQVRGSGPGGQKINKTSSCVVLKHIPTGLVEKLKQLKKAWKERENIK
;
A
#
# COMPACT_ATOMS: atom_id res chain seq x y z
N MET A 1 -19.65 -41.02 -6.86
CA MET A 1 -20.10 -39.65 -7.20
C MET A 1 -19.04 -38.71 -6.68
N ASN A 2 -18.13 -38.31 -7.56
CA ASN A 2 -16.84 -37.73 -7.21
C ASN A 2 -17.01 -36.24 -6.89
N ASN A 3 -16.97 -35.88 -5.60
CA ASN A 3 -17.00 -34.49 -5.15
C ASN A 3 -15.62 -33.85 -5.32
N ILE A 4 -15.31 -33.47 -6.55
CA ILE A 4 -14.19 -32.59 -6.91
C ILE A 4 -14.80 -31.23 -7.23
N LYS A 5 -14.66 -30.29 -6.27
CA LYS A 5 -14.81 -28.81 -6.35
C LYS A 5 -15.18 -28.35 -4.92
N SER A 6 -14.25 -27.94 -4.07
CA SER A 6 -13.59 -26.63 -4.19
C SER A 6 -12.17 -26.65 -3.60
N LEU A 7 -11.20 -26.87 -4.48
CA LEU A 7 -9.87 -26.30 -4.35
C LEU A 7 -9.98 -24.78 -4.50
N ILE A 8 -10.27 -24.04 -3.43
CA ILE A 8 -10.06 -22.57 -3.38
C ILE A 8 -9.46 -22.18 -2.03
N ILE A 9 -8.13 -22.33 -1.97
CA ILE A 9 -7.17 -21.48 -1.24
C ILE A 9 -7.44 -21.34 0.28
N SER A 10 -7.20 -22.42 1.02
CA SER A 10 -6.90 -22.38 2.47
C SER A 10 -5.43 -22.02 2.72
N SER A 11 -4.89 -21.04 1.99
CA SER A 11 -3.47 -20.65 2.06
C SER A 11 -3.31 -19.20 2.51
N PHE A 12 -4.06 -18.77 3.52
CA PHE A 12 -3.72 -17.54 4.22
C PHE A 12 -2.54 -17.85 5.16
N ARG A 13 -1.33 -17.92 4.60
CA ARG A 13 -0.09 -18.00 5.38
C ARG A 13 -0.11 -16.83 6.36
N ARG A 14 -0.28 -17.15 7.63
CA ARG A 14 -0.06 -16.21 8.73
C ARG A 14 1.41 -15.83 8.67
N PHE A 15 1.70 -14.61 8.20
CA PHE A 15 3.05 -14.05 8.27
C PHE A 15 3.44 -14.04 9.74
N SER A 16 4.46 -14.84 10.09
CA SER A 16 5.14 -14.73 11.36
C SER A 16 5.65 -13.31 11.51
N THR A 17 5.33 -12.63 12.62
CA THR A 17 5.87 -11.32 12.97
C THR A 17 7.37 -11.46 13.19
N ILE A 18 8.17 -11.27 12.14
CA ILE A 18 9.62 -11.15 12.27
C ILE A 18 9.87 -9.76 12.87
N ASN A 19 9.97 -9.68 14.19
CA ASN A 19 10.55 -8.52 14.85
C ASN A 19 12.06 -8.54 14.61
N LYS A 20 12.48 -8.07 13.44
CA LYS A 20 13.88 -7.73 13.16
C LYS A 20 14.12 -6.33 13.71
N GLN A 21 15.00 -6.21 14.69
CA GLN A 21 15.59 -4.91 15.03
C GLN A 21 16.44 -4.48 13.80
N ILE A 22 16.03 -3.40 13.15
CA ILE A 22 16.71 -2.87 11.98
C ILE A 22 17.89 -2.02 12.48
N ASP A 23 19.09 -2.32 12.03
CA ASP A 23 20.28 -1.51 12.29
C ASP A 23 20.30 -0.32 11.32
N PHE A 24 19.94 0.86 11.84
CA PHE A 24 19.85 2.11 11.06
C PHE A 24 21.22 2.67 10.63
N SER A 25 22.34 2.12 11.09
CA SER A 25 23.67 2.55 10.63
C SER A 25 23.98 2.11 9.19
N LYS A 26 23.27 1.09 8.68
CA LYS A 26 23.51 0.47 7.37
C LYS A 26 22.42 0.78 6.33
N VAL A 27 21.44 1.61 6.66
CA VAL A 27 20.35 1.92 5.71
C VAL A 27 20.77 3.06 4.76
N PRO A 28 20.49 2.94 3.45
CA PRO A 28 20.77 4.00 2.50
C PRO A 28 19.88 5.23 2.76
N VAL A 29 20.39 6.41 2.44
CA VAL A 29 19.63 7.67 2.52
C VAL A 29 18.55 7.67 1.45
N LEU A 30 17.30 7.93 1.85
CA LEU A 30 16.16 8.00 0.95
C LEU A 30 15.97 9.44 0.46
N ASN A 31 16.07 9.65 -0.85
CA ASN A 31 15.79 10.95 -1.47
C ASN A 31 14.32 11.03 -1.92
N GLU A 32 13.67 12.16 -1.64
CA GLU A 32 12.27 12.39 -2.03
C GLU A 32 12.07 12.43 -3.55
N LYS A 33 13.11 12.81 -4.31
CA LYS A 33 13.07 12.87 -5.79
C LYS A 33 12.92 11.49 -6.43
N ASP A 34 13.32 10.44 -5.73
CA ASP A 34 13.27 9.06 -6.21
C ASP A 34 11.96 8.35 -5.81
N LEU A 35 11.07 9.06 -5.11
CA LEU A 35 9.76 8.58 -4.71
C LEU A 35 8.69 9.14 -5.65
N ILE A 36 7.87 8.24 -6.20
CA ILE A 36 6.68 8.57 -6.96
C ILE A 36 5.46 8.30 -6.08
N GLU A 37 4.57 9.28 -6.02
CA GLU A 37 3.34 9.20 -5.25
C GLU A 37 2.14 9.08 -6.18
N GLN A 38 1.21 8.16 -5.85
CA GLN A 38 0.00 7.96 -6.64
C GLN A 38 -1.24 7.79 -5.76
N GLN A 39 -2.30 8.54 -6.05
CA GLN A 39 -3.59 8.41 -5.38
C GLN A 39 -4.38 7.26 -6.03
N VAL A 40 -4.72 6.24 -5.24
CA VAL A 40 -5.47 5.08 -5.73
C VAL A 40 -6.89 5.06 -5.17
N ARG A 41 -7.84 4.70 -6.03
CA ARG A 41 -9.25 4.53 -5.69
C ARG A 41 -9.49 3.10 -5.21
N GLY A 42 -10.42 2.92 -4.28
CA GLY A 42 -10.80 1.59 -3.83
C GLY A 42 -11.45 0.81 -4.97
N SER A 43 -11.03 -0.43 -5.20
CA SER A 43 -11.69 -1.35 -6.13
C SER A 43 -12.51 -2.34 -5.32
N GLY A 44 -13.83 -2.22 -5.38
CA GLY A 44 -14.78 -3.10 -4.71
C GLY A 44 -16.22 -2.71 -5.06
N PRO A 45 -17.22 -3.57 -4.78
CA PRO A 45 -18.63 -3.26 -4.97
C PRO A 45 -19.01 -2.15 -4.00
N GLY A 46 -18.84 -0.91 -4.46
CA GLY A 46 -18.89 0.28 -3.65
C GLY A 46 -19.74 1.34 -4.31
N GLY A 47 -20.70 1.88 -3.56
CA GLY A 47 -21.56 2.98 -4.00
C GLY A 47 -20.76 4.24 -4.36
N GLN A 48 -21.48 5.29 -4.77
CA GLN A 48 -20.90 6.52 -5.35
C GLN A 48 -19.69 7.10 -4.59
N LYS A 49 -19.65 6.95 -3.26
CA LYS A 49 -18.56 7.46 -2.41
C LYS A 49 -17.20 6.83 -2.69
N ILE A 50 -17.16 5.53 -2.98
CA ILE A 50 -15.90 4.77 -3.18
C ILE A 50 -15.29 5.09 -4.54
N ASN A 51 -16.11 5.22 -5.58
CA ASN A 51 -15.64 5.53 -6.93
C ASN A 51 -15.21 7.00 -7.09
N LYS A 52 -15.81 7.91 -6.31
CA LYS A 52 -15.52 9.35 -6.37
C LYS A 52 -14.29 9.76 -5.55
N THR A 53 -13.94 9.01 -4.50
CA THR A 53 -12.90 9.44 -3.55
C THR A 53 -11.68 8.52 -3.62
N SER A 54 -10.50 9.06 -3.94
CA SER A 54 -9.23 8.36 -3.72
C SER A 54 -9.10 8.03 -2.24
N SER A 55 -8.84 6.78 -1.86
CA SER A 55 -8.88 6.36 -0.44
C SER A 55 -7.50 6.06 0.13
N CYS A 56 -6.49 5.93 -0.73
CA CYS A 56 -5.14 5.53 -0.35
C CYS A 56 -4.11 6.26 -1.20
N VAL A 57 -2.95 6.51 -0.61
CA VAL A 57 -1.74 6.94 -1.34
C VAL A 57 -0.85 5.72 -1.54
N VAL A 58 -0.23 5.62 -2.69
CA VAL A 58 0.77 4.59 -3.00
C VAL A 58 2.08 5.30 -3.23
N LEU A 59 3.10 4.92 -2.46
CA LEU A 59 4.47 5.41 -2.61
C LEU A 59 5.28 4.33 -3.31
N LYS A 60 5.91 4.69 -4.43
CA LYS A 60 6.82 3.84 -5.18
C LYS A 60 8.20 4.44 -5.17
N HIS A 61 9.18 3.72 -4.63
CA HIS A 61 10.58 4.08 -4.80
C HIS A 61 11.08 3.53 -6.14
N ILE A 62 11.50 4.42 -7.03
CA ILE A 62 11.90 4.05 -8.40
C ILE A 62 13.10 3.09 -8.43
N PRO A 63 14.23 3.36 -7.74
CA PRO A 63 15.43 2.55 -7.93
C PRO A 63 15.35 1.18 -7.25
N THR A 64 14.60 1.03 -6.15
CA THR A 64 14.42 -0.28 -5.49
C THR A 64 13.15 -1.01 -5.93
N GLY A 65 12.22 -0.32 -6.60
CA GLY A 65 10.93 -0.87 -6.99
C GLY A 65 9.99 -1.17 -5.81
N LEU A 66 10.31 -0.73 -4.60
CA LEU A 66 9.46 -0.91 -3.43
C LEU A 66 8.18 -0.09 -3.58
N VAL A 67 7.03 -0.72 -3.31
CA VAL A 67 5.71 -0.09 -3.42
C VAL A 67 4.95 -0.32 -2.13
N GLU A 68 4.65 0.77 -1.44
CA GLU A 68 3.91 0.72 -0.17
C GLU A 68 2.59 1.48 -0.28
N LYS A 69 1.50 0.84 0.16
CA LYS A 69 0.14 1.41 0.14
C LYS A 69 -0.21 1.94 1.52
N LEU A 70 -0.43 3.24 1.62
CA LEU A 70 -0.59 3.94 2.89
C LEU A 70 -1.95 4.66 2.94
N LYS A 71 -2.89 4.10 3.72
CA LYS A 71 -4.22 4.70 3.93
C LYS A 71 -4.17 5.92 4.85
N GLN A 72 -3.38 5.85 5.92
CA GLN A 72 -3.32 6.86 6.97
C GLN A 72 -2.69 8.19 6.52
N LEU A 73 -1.70 8.13 5.63
CA LEU A 73 -1.00 9.31 5.12
C LEU A 73 -1.86 10.19 4.20
N LYS A 74 -3.01 9.68 3.72
CA LYS A 74 -3.91 10.43 2.83
C LYS A 74 -4.34 11.79 3.40
N LYS A 75 -4.67 11.87 4.70
CA LYS A 75 -5.16 13.13 5.30
C LYS A 75 -4.07 14.21 5.28
N ALA A 76 -2.88 13.87 5.74
CA ALA A 76 -1.72 14.78 5.72
C ALA A 76 -1.34 15.18 4.30
N TRP A 77 -1.49 14.25 3.34
CA TRP A 77 -1.21 14.53 1.93
C TRP A 77 -2.16 15.56 1.33
N LYS A 78 -3.47 15.42 1.60
CA LYS A 78 -4.49 16.37 1.15
C LYS A 78 -4.25 17.79 1.70
N GLU A 79 -3.81 17.87 2.96
CA GLU A 79 -3.50 19.15 3.60
C GLU A 79 -2.32 19.85 2.92
N ARG A 80 -1.28 19.10 2.53
CA ARG A 80 -0.12 19.65 1.82
C ARG A 80 -0.46 20.19 0.43
N GLU A 81 -1.40 19.57 -0.29
CA GLU A 81 -1.87 20.09 -1.58
C GLU A 81 -2.69 21.37 -1.43
N ASN A 82 -3.47 21.51 -0.36
CA ASN A 82 -4.29 22.71 -0.11
C ASN A 82 -3.46 23.96 0.25
N ILE A 83 -2.21 23.77 0.67
CA ILE A 83 -1.30 24.85 1.10
C ILE A 83 -0.42 25.36 -0.06
N LYS A 84 -0.37 24.64 -1.18
CA LYS A 84 0.30 25.09 -2.41
C LYS A 84 -0.60 26.01 -3.22
#